data_AF-A0A1H4JZY3-F1
#
_entry.id   AF-A0A1H4JZY3-F1
#
_cell.length_a   1.000
_cell.length_b   1.000
_cell.length_c   1.000
_cell.angle_alpha   90.00
_cell.angle_beta   90.00
_cell.angle_gamma   90.00
#
_symmetry.space_group_name_H-M   'P 1'
#
loop_
_entity.id
_entity.type
_entity.pdbx_description
1 polymer ?
#
loop_
_entity_poly.entity_id
_entity_poly.type
_entity_poly.pdbx_seq_one_letter_code
_entity_poly.pdbx_strand_id
1 'polypeptide(L)' 'MRRFFAFCLLFAVAIVFTGESMAAPRVGGDADSHGCRASAGYSWCPRTKQCERPWELARARSFKNSASAFRKFCDVR' A
#
# COMPACT_ATOMS: atom_id res chain seq x y z
N MET A 1 42.74 27.26 -24.26
CA MET A 1 42.66 28.21 -23.12
C MET A 1 41.28 28.87 -23.01
N ARG A 2 40.23 28.55 -23.79
CA ARG A 2 39.27 27.44 -23.69
C ARG A 2 39.47 26.45 -22.54
N ARG A 3 38.41 26.32 -21.70
CA ARG A 3 38.19 25.35 -20.61
C ARG A 3 39.03 25.69 -19.37
N PHE A 4 38.40 26.20 -18.30
CA PHE A 4 38.73 25.94 -16.88
C PHE A 4 38.00 26.89 -15.92
N PHE A 5 37.54 28.06 -16.36
CA PHE A 5 36.74 28.98 -15.53
C PHE A 5 35.21 28.80 -15.68
N ALA A 6 34.78 27.65 -16.19
CA ALA A 6 33.37 27.25 -16.25
C ALA A 6 33.08 26.04 -15.32
N PHE A 7 33.90 25.84 -14.29
CA PHE A 7 33.85 24.61 -13.47
C PHE A 7 33.93 24.82 -11.95
N CYS A 8 33.92 26.07 -11.46
CA CYS A 8 33.96 26.35 -10.01
C CYS A 8 32.69 27.02 -9.45
N LEU A 9 31.71 27.37 -10.30
CA LEU A 9 30.37 27.83 -9.90
C LEU A 9 29.28 26.79 -10.23
N LEU A 10 29.63 25.50 -10.21
CA LEU A 10 28.70 24.38 -10.34
C LEU A 10 28.73 23.42 -9.14
N PHE A 11 29.48 23.74 -8.07
CA PHE A 11 29.74 22.81 -6.96
C PHE A 11 29.35 23.31 -5.55
N ALA A 12 28.61 24.41 -5.42
CA ALA A 12 28.20 24.97 -4.12
C ALA A 12 26.68 24.99 -3.88
N VAL A 13 25.85 24.47 -4.79
CA VAL A 13 24.40 24.29 -4.59
C VAL A 13 24.07 22.81 -4.48
N ALA A 14 24.79 22.09 -3.62
CA ALA A 14 24.59 20.66 -3.40
C ALA A 14 24.47 20.29 -1.89
N ILE A 15 24.20 21.26 -1.02
CA ILE A 15 24.10 21.03 0.45
C ILE A 15 22.74 21.50 1.03
N VAL A 16 21.68 21.60 0.21
CA VAL A 16 20.30 21.87 0.71
C VAL A 16 19.36 20.69 0.45
N PHE A 17 19.91 19.47 0.42
CA PHE A 17 19.21 18.20 0.58
C PHE A 17 19.78 17.62 1.88
N THR A 18 19.10 17.55 3.01
CA THR A 18 17.98 16.63 3.29
C THR A 18 17.19 17.13 4.50
N GLY A 19 15.95 17.57 4.29
CA GLY A 19 14.98 17.70 5.38
C GLY A 19 14.35 16.33 5.65
N GLU A 20 14.95 15.52 6.52
CA GLU A 20 14.31 14.29 7.00
C GLU A 20 13.23 14.68 8.03
N SER A 21 12.02 14.93 7.54
CA SER A 21 10.86 15.11 8.40
C SER A 21 10.57 13.79 9.12
N MET A 22 10.74 13.76 10.44
CA MET A 22 10.20 12.69 11.29
C MET A 22 8.66 12.79 11.28
N ALA A 23 8.05 12.39 10.17
CA ALA A 23 6.61 12.27 10.07
C ALA A 23 6.17 11.18 11.06
N ALA A 24 5.23 11.52 11.94
CA ALA A 24 4.62 10.54 12.83
C ALA A 24 4.11 9.33 12.02
N PRO A 25 4.18 8.11 12.56
CA PRO A 25 3.68 6.92 11.86
C PRO A 25 2.24 7.17 11.40
N ARG A 26 1.99 7.13 10.09
CA ARG A 26 0.64 7.30 9.54
C ARG A 26 -0.19 6.08 9.90
N VAL A 27 -1.10 6.24 10.87
CA VAL A 27 -2.11 5.22 11.20
C VAL A 27 -2.98 5.01 9.96
N GLY A 28 -3.12 3.76 9.52
CA GLY A 28 -3.83 3.44 8.30
C GLY A 28 -3.05 3.76 7.01
N GLY A 29 -1.73 3.61 7.01
CA GLY A 29 -0.92 3.64 5.78
C GLY A 29 -0.95 2.35 4.95
N ASP A 30 -1.71 1.33 5.37
CA ASP A 30 -1.67 -0.05 4.87
C ASP A 30 -2.79 -0.40 3.87
N ALA A 31 -3.43 0.61 3.27
CA ALA A 31 -4.46 0.38 2.26
C ALA A 31 -3.83 -0.17 0.96
N ASP A 32 -4.40 -1.24 0.41
CA ASP A 32 -4.03 -1.78 -0.90
C ASP A 32 -4.61 -0.96 -2.07
N SER A 33 -4.43 -1.42 -3.31
CA SER A 33 -4.94 -0.76 -4.52
C SER A 33 -6.48 -0.65 -4.57
N HIS A 34 -7.18 -1.44 -3.78
CA HIS A 34 -8.64 -1.42 -3.63
C HIS A 34 -9.09 -0.61 -2.42
N GLY A 35 -8.15 -0.04 -1.66
CA GLY A 35 -8.42 0.66 -0.40
C GLY A 35 -8.64 -0.28 0.79
N CYS A 36 -8.41 -1.59 0.63
CA CYS A 36 -8.58 -2.55 1.71
C CYS A 36 -7.40 -2.48 2.69
N ARG A 37 -7.71 -2.42 3.98
CA ARG A 37 -6.71 -2.32 5.06
C ARG A 37 -6.42 -3.70 5.65
N ALA A 38 -5.27 -4.26 5.32
CA ALA A 38 -4.87 -5.59 5.79
C ALA A 38 -4.76 -5.65 7.33
N SER A 39 -4.35 -4.57 7.98
CA SER A 39 -4.25 -4.48 9.45
C SER A 39 -5.60 -4.57 10.17
N ALA A 40 -6.68 -4.10 9.54
CA ALA A 40 -8.05 -4.30 10.01
C ALA A 40 -8.65 -5.66 9.60
N GLY A 41 -7.89 -6.43 8.82
CA GLY A 41 -8.23 -7.75 8.30
C GLY A 41 -9.24 -7.72 7.15
N TYR A 42 -9.24 -6.64 6.37
CA TYR A 42 -9.97 -6.57 5.12
C TYR A 42 -9.19 -7.24 3.98
N SER A 43 -9.92 -7.85 3.06
CA SER A 43 -9.38 -8.43 1.83
C SER A 43 -10.35 -8.17 0.67
N TRP A 44 -9.80 -7.75 -0.47
CA TRP A 44 -10.62 -7.50 -1.66
C TRP A 44 -11.28 -8.78 -2.18
N CYS A 45 -12.59 -8.71 -2.45
CA CYS A 45 -13.35 -9.79 -3.04
C CYS A 45 -13.96 -9.34 -4.38
N PRO A 46 -13.45 -9.79 -5.55
CA PRO A 46 -13.97 -9.33 -6.84
C PRO A 46 -15.42 -9.74 -7.09
N ARG A 47 -15.91 -10.82 -6.46
CA ARG A 47 -17.32 -11.23 -6.52
C ARG A 47 -18.27 -10.21 -5.91
N THR A 48 -17.95 -9.65 -4.73
CA THR A 48 -18.79 -8.65 -4.05
C THR A 48 -18.38 -7.21 -4.39
N LYS A 49 -17.21 -7.04 -5.02
CA LYS A 49 -16.58 -5.74 -5.30
C LYS A 49 -16.40 -4.89 -4.04
N GLN A 50 -16.08 -5.55 -2.93
CA GLN A 50 -15.94 -4.93 -1.62
C GLN A 50 -14.73 -5.48 -0.87
N CYS A 51 -14.28 -4.71 0.12
CA CYS A 51 -13.33 -5.16 1.12
C CYS A 51 -14.08 -5.98 2.16
N GLU A 52 -13.86 -7.29 2.18
CA GLU A 52 -14.55 -8.22 3.05
C GLU A 52 -13.61 -8.69 4.17
N ARG A 53 -14.15 -8.97 5.36
CA ARG A 53 -13.41 -9.67 6.41
C ARG A 53 -13.67 -11.17 6.26
N PRO A 54 -12.67 -12.01 5.89
CA PRO A 54 -12.91 -13.40 5.52
C PRO A 54 -13.70 -14.22 6.55
N TRP A 55 -13.52 -13.95 7.85
CA TRP A 55 -14.21 -14.67 8.93
C TRP A 55 -15.65 -14.21 9.17
N GLU A 56 -15.97 -12.95 8.91
CA GLU A 56 -17.36 -12.46 8.98
C GLU A 56 -18.14 -12.96 7.79
N LEU A 57 -17.54 -12.87 6.60
CA LEU A 57 -18.12 -13.37 5.37
C LEU A 57 -18.32 -14.90 5.44
N ALA A 58 -17.36 -15.65 5.99
CA ALA A 58 -17.48 -17.08 6.22
C ALA A 58 -18.69 -17.44 7.09
N ARG A 59 -18.92 -16.69 8.18
CA ARG A 59 -20.11 -16.84 9.03
C ARG A 59 -21.40 -16.48 8.28
N ALA A 60 -21.41 -15.36 7.56
CA ALA A 60 -22.60 -14.86 6.85
C ALA A 60 -23.00 -15.72 5.64
N ARG A 61 -22.03 -16.37 4.98
CA ARG A 61 -22.23 -17.20 3.78
C ARG A 61 -22.06 -18.69 4.05
N SER A 62 -21.89 -19.07 5.33
CA SER A 62 -21.79 -20.46 5.79
C SER A 62 -20.73 -21.30 5.09
N PHE A 63 -19.54 -20.74 4.86
CA PHE A 63 -18.37 -21.49 4.37
C PHE A 63 -17.26 -21.57 5.42
N LYS A 64 -16.29 -22.48 5.21
CA LYS A 64 -15.16 -22.68 6.14
C LYS A 64 -14.38 -21.37 6.32
N ASN A 65 -14.12 -20.96 7.56
CA ASN A 65 -13.22 -19.82 7.83
C ASN A 65 -11.76 -20.19 7.48
N SER A 66 -11.41 -20.15 6.19
CA SER A 66 -10.07 -20.39 5.68
C SER A 66 -9.78 -19.54 4.45
N ALA A 67 -8.50 -19.21 4.25
CA ALA A 67 -8.06 -18.44 3.08
C ALA A 67 -8.38 -19.13 1.74
N SER A 68 -8.39 -20.47 1.72
CA SER A 68 -8.78 -21.24 0.52
C SER A 68 -10.27 -21.11 0.21
N ALA A 69 -11.13 -21.18 1.23
CA ALA A 69 -12.57 -21.07 1.04
C ALA A 69 -12.99 -19.65 0.69
N PHE A 70 -12.36 -18.63 1.31
CA PHE A 70 -12.55 -17.22 0.93
C PHE A 70 -12.15 -16.97 -0.53
N ARG A 71 -10.97 -17.43 -0.96
CA ARG A 71 -10.54 -17.30 -2.37
C ARG A 71 -11.50 -17.98 -3.33
N LYS A 72 -11.97 -19.18 -3.00
CA LYS A 72 -12.96 -19.91 -3.79
C LYS A 72 -14.30 -19.17 -3.87
N PHE A 73 -14.75 -18.59 -2.76
CA PHE A 73 -15.97 -17.78 -2.74
C PHE A 73 -15.81 -16.53 -3.60
N CYS A 74 -14.66 -15.86 -3.52
CA CYS A 74 -14.41 -14.61 -4.21
C CYS A 74 -14.04 -14.77 -5.70
N ASP A 75 -13.76 -15.99 -6.17
CA ASP A 75 -13.48 -16.25 -7.59
C ASP A 75 -14.72 -15.95 -8.46
N VAL A 76 -14.47 -15.27 -9.59
CA VAL A 76 -15.50 -14.75 -10.51
C VAL A 76 -15.53 -15.46 -11.86
N ARG A 77 -14.87 -16.63 -11.96
CA ARG A 77 -14.91 -17.47 -13.15
C ARG A 77 -16.30 -18.04 -13.44
#